data_AF-A0A352J454-F1
#
_entry.id   AF-A0A352J454-F1
#
_cell.length_a   1.000
_cell.length_b   1.000
_cell.length_c   1.000
_cell.angle_alpha   90.00
_cell.angle_beta   90.00
_cell.angle_gamma   90.00
#
_symmetry.space_group_name_H-M   'P 1'
#
loop_
_entity.id
_entity.type
_entity.pdbx_description
1 polymer ?
#
loop_
_entity_poly.entity_id
_entity_poly.type
_entity_poly.pdbx_seq_one_letter_code
_entity_poly.pdbx_strand_id
1 'polypeptide(L)'
;MTGWKELAAKTREAYNQIPDKEKQSTLLFCDNYGLAGAINYYNRDKVPEAYSLSTDYIFWIPHYPVILNIIWIGPEPDSTTLNLFRSVHLKGKIENKYADEYGTRIYLLSQPKTDVTPVFYKMIEEKKKAMDIF
;
A
#
# COMPACT_ATOMS: atom_id res chain seq x y z
N MET A 1 11.56 -14.81 7.27
CA MET A 1 12.13 -13.49 6.93
C MET A 1 12.06 -12.58 8.13
N THR A 2 13.20 -11.98 8.49
CA THR A 2 13.33 -11.07 9.64
C THR A 2 12.68 -9.72 9.30
N GLY A 3 11.93 -9.12 10.24
CA GLY A 3 11.29 -7.81 10.06
C GLY A 3 9.85 -7.82 9.52
N TRP A 4 9.38 -8.91 8.91
CA TRP A 4 8.01 -8.98 8.37
C TRP A 4 6.90 -8.83 9.43
N LYS A 5 7.09 -9.43 10.61
CA LYS A 5 6.15 -9.28 11.73
C LYS A 5 6.11 -7.85 12.26
N GLU A 6 7.26 -7.17 12.28
CA GLU A 6 7.38 -5.76 12.67
C GLU A 6 6.65 -4.87 11.66
N LEU A 7 6.91 -5.08 10.36
CA LEU A 7 6.25 -4.36 9.28
C LEU A 7 4.73 -4.49 9.40
N ALA A 8 4.22 -5.71 9.50
CA ALA A 8 2.79 -5.97 9.62
C ALA A 8 2.18 -5.28 10.85
N ALA A 9 2.87 -5.34 12.00
CA ALA A 9 2.39 -4.67 13.22
C ALA A 9 2.26 -3.16 13.02
N LYS A 10 3.30 -2.51 12.45
CA LYS A 10 3.30 -1.06 12.17
C LYS A 10 2.29 -0.67 11.09
N THR A 11 2.07 -1.50 10.08
CA THR A 11 1.02 -1.28 9.07
C THR A 11 -0.37 -1.31 9.69
N ARG A 12 -0.63 -2.25 10.61
CA ARG A 12 -1.90 -2.33 11.33
C ARG A 12 -2.09 -1.13 12.26
N GLU A 13 -1.04 -0.67 12.93
CA GLU A 13 -1.09 0.55 13.73
C GLU A 13 -1.45 1.78 12.88
N ALA A 14 -0.84 1.92 11.70
CA ALA A 14 -1.18 2.98 10.75
C ALA A 14 -2.64 2.89 10.28
N TYR A 15 -3.13 1.69 9.97
CA TYR A 15 -4.52 1.44 9.57
C TYR A 15 -5.52 1.80 10.68
N ASN A 16 -5.20 1.46 11.93
CA ASN A 16 -6.07 1.75 13.07
C ASN A 16 -6.22 3.25 13.38
N GLN A 17 -5.33 4.10 12.84
CA GLN A 17 -5.43 5.56 12.97
C GLN A 17 -6.40 6.19 11.95
N ILE A 18 -6.87 5.43 10.95
CA ILE A 18 -7.82 5.90 9.95
C ILE A 18 -9.23 5.92 10.55
N PRO A 19 -10.03 6.98 10.33
CA PRO A 19 -11.43 7.02 10.77
C PRO A 19 -12.25 5.84 10.22
N ASP A 20 -13.12 5.25 11.04
CA ASP A 20 -13.88 4.04 10.66
C ASP A 20 -14.69 4.20 9.37
N LYS A 21 -15.23 5.40 9.12
CA LYS A 21 -15.98 5.72 7.89
C LYS A 21 -15.13 5.63 6.61
N GLU A 22 -13.81 5.74 6.70
CA GLU A 22 -12.89 5.75 5.56
C GLU A 22 -12.14 4.43 5.40
N LYS A 23 -12.24 3.52 6.39
CA LYS A 23 -11.56 2.23 6.40
C LYS A 23 -11.91 1.34 5.21
N GLN A 24 -13.16 1.41 4.72
CA GLN A 24 -13.60 0.67 3.52
C GLN A 24 -13.07 1.28 2.21
N SER A 25 -12.67 2.54 2.22
CA SER A 25 -12.06 3.27 1.10
C SER A 25 -10.55 3.42 1.26
N THR A 26 -9.93 2.50 2.01
CA THR A 26 -8.48 2.49 2.26
C THR A 26 -7.84 1.33 1.53
N LEU A 27 -6.88 1.64 0.66
CA LEU A 27 -6.05 0.67 -0.04
C LEU A 27 -4.73 0.46 0.74
N LEU A 28 -4.35 -0.78 0.98
CA LEU A 28 -3.00 -1.14 1.43
C LEU A 28 -2.17 -1.49 0.19
N PHE A 29 -1.23 -0.61 -0.17
CA PHE A 29 -0.43 -0.73 -1.38
C PHE A 29 1.05 -0.96 -1.05
N CYS A 30 1.60 -2.06 -1.55
CA CYS A 30 2.98 -2.46 -1.33
C CYS A 30 3.80 -2.32 -2.62
N ASP A 31 5.04 -1.87 -2.47
CA ASP A 31 6.00 -1.77 -3.58
C ASP A 31 6.32 -3.14 -4.21
N ASN A 32 6.31 -4.21 -3.40
CA ASN A 32 6.51 -5.57 -3.88
C ASN A 32 5.56 -6.61 -3.25
N TYR A 33 5.44 -7.77 -3.91
CA TYR A 33 4.58 -8.87 -3.47
C TYR A 33 5.04 -9.54 -2.16
N GLY A 34 6.32 -9.48 -1.81
CA GLY A 34 6.86 -9.99 -0.55
C GLY A 34 6.34 -9.20 0.66
N LEU A 35 6.31 -7.87 0.55
CA LEU A 35 5.72 -6.99 1.57
C LEU A 35 4.20 -7.22 1.69
N ALA A 36 3.50 -7.34 0.57
CA ALA A 36 2.07 -7.66 0.56
C ALA A 36 1.80 -9.01 1.25
N GLY A 37 2.57 -10.05 0.90
CA GLY A 37 2.50 -11.36 1.53
C GLY A 37 2.77 -11.33 3.03
N ALA A 38 3.77 -10.57 3.47
CA ALA A 38 4.06 -10.37 4.90
C ALA A 38 2.86 -9.80 5.65
N ILE A 39 2.28 -8.71 5.13
CA ILE A 39 1.12 -8.05 5.75
C ILE A 39 -0.08 -9.00 5.79
N ASN A 40 -0.40 -9.66 4.67
CA ASN A 40 -1.55 -10.56 4.56
C ASN A 40 -1.41 -11.79 5.48
N TYR A 41 -0.19 -12.28 5.68
CA TYR A 41 0.07 -13.39 6.59
C TYR A 41 -0.11 -13.01 8.07
N TYR A 42 0.52 -11.92 8.53
CA TYR A 42 0.53 -11.56 9.96
C TYR A 42 -0.72 -10.77 10.42
N ASN A 43 -1.42 -10.11 9.49
CA ASN A 43 -2.63 -9.33 9.75
C ASN A 43 -3.90 -9.90 9.15
N ARG A 44 -3.93 -11.21 8.83
CA ARG A 44 -5.17 -11.88 8.41
C ARG A 44 -6.33 -11.52 9.35
N ASP A 45 -7.44 -11.08 8.75
CA ASP A 45 -8.68 -10.64 9.40
C ASP A 45 -8.56 -9.41 10.32
N LYS A 46 -7.43 -8.71 10.33
CA LYS A 46 -7.19 -7.52 11.18
C LYS A 46 -7.15 -6.22 10.40
N VAL A 47 -6.79 -6.29 9.12
CA VAL A 47 -6.77 -5.19 8.15
C VAL A 47 -7.22 -5.74 6.78
N PRO A 48 -7.65 -4.89 5.85
CA PRO A 48 -7.89 -5.30 4.46
C PRO A 48 -6.64 -5.93 3.85
N GLU A 49 -6.83 -6.77 2.84
CA GLU A 49 -5.69 -7.33 2.12
C GLU A 49 -4.82 -6.22 1.51
N ALA A 50 -3.51 -6.42 1.59
CA ALA A 50 -2.50 -5.63 0.92
C ALA A 50 -2.22 -6.18 -0.47
N TYR A 51 -2.02 -5.26 -1.40
CA TYR A 51 -1.81 -5.56 -2.82
C TYR A 51 -0.52 -4.92 -3.32
N SER A 52 0.03 -5.47 -4.41
CA SER A 52 1.16 -4.88 -5.13
C SER A 52 0.92 -4.97 -6.63
N LEU A 53 1.70 -4.22 -7.40
CA LEU A 53 1.71 -4.32 -8.86
C LEU A 53 2.84 -5.23 -9.38
N SER A 54 3.42 -6.07 -8.53
CA SER A 54 4.53 -6.94 -8.92
C SER A 54 4.00 -8.26 -9.44
N THR A 55 4.51 -8.72 -10.59
CA THR A 55 4.18 -10.05 -11.14
C THR A 55 2.66 -10.25 -11.22
N ASP A 56 2.14 -11.41 -10.83
CA ASP A 56 0.73 -11.76 -10.99
C ASP A 56 -0.20 -11.08 -9.97
N TYR A 57 0.34 -10.46 -8.91
CA TYR A 57 -0.47 -9.77 -7.88
C TYR A 57 -1.33 -8.65 -8.45
N ILE A 58 -0.91 -8.03 -9.56
CA ILE A 58 -1.66 -6.99 -10.26
C ILE A 58 -3.04 -7.48 -10.74
N PHE A 59 -3.20 -8.77 -10.98
CA PHE A 59 -4.45 -9.38 -11.45
C PHE A 59 -5.42 -9.71 -10.31
N TRP A 60 -4.97 -9.62 -9.05
CA TRP A 60 -5.79 -9.93 -7.87
C TRP A 60 -6.27 -8.68 -7.12
N ILE A 61 -5.98 -7.49 -7.64
CA ILE A 61 -6.43 -6.24 -7.04
C ILE A 61 -7.95 -6.12 -7.18
N PRO A 62 -8.71 -5.98 -6.08
CA PRO A 62 -10.15 -5.89 -6.11
C PRO A 62 -10.59 -4.51 -6.62
N HIS A 63 -11.85 -4.45 -7.04
CA HIS A 63 -12.45 -3.19 -7.42
C HIS A 63 -12.93 -2.39 -6.19
N TYR A 64 -12.18 -1.35 -5.82
CA TYR A 64 -12.60 -0.25 -4.95
C TYR A 64 -13.50 0.75 -5.69
N PRO A 65 -14.72 1.04 -5.18
CA PRO A 65 -15.59 2.09 -5.73
C PRO A 65 -14.99 3.49 -5.59
N VAL A 66 -14.35 3.76 -4.45
CA VAL A 66 -13.67 5.02 -4.14
C VAL A 66 -12.45 4.73 -3.28
N ILE A 67 -11.31 5.32 -3.63
CA ILE A 67 -10.08 5.31 -2.82
C ILE A 67 -9.92 6.69 -2.17
N LEU A 68 -9.99 6.74 -0.83
CA LEU A 68 -9.77 7.96 -0.06
C LEU A 68 -8.41 7.97 0.63
N ASN A 69 -7.93 6.79 1.01
CA ASN A 69 -6.66 6.62 1.71
C ASN A 69 -5.82 5.55 1.04
N ILE A 70 -4.51 5.76 1.01
CA ILE A 70 -3.54 4.74 0.65
C ILE A 70 -2.55 4.61 1.80
N ILE A 71 -2.46 3.41 2.38
CA ILE A 71 -1.31 3.04 3.18
C ILE A 71 -0.27 2.51 2.21
N TRP A 72 0.77 3.30 1.95
CA TRP A 72 1.87 2.95 1.06
C TRP A 72 3.00 2.29 1.86
N ILE A 73 3.41 1.08 1.46
CA ILE A 73 4.46 0.31 2.11
C ILE A 73 5.59 0.06 1.13
N GLY A 74 6.76 0.67 1.36
CA GLY A 74 7.88 0.60 0.43
C GLY A 74 8.86 1.76 0.57
N PRO A 75 9.58 2.12 -0.51
CA PRO A 75 10.37 3.35 -0.57
C PRO A 75 9.46 4.59 -0.50
N GLU A 76 10.06 5.78 -0.46
CA GLU A 76 9.27 7.01 -0.53
C GLU A 76 8.54 7.09 -1.89
N PRO A 77 7.22 7.37 -1.91
CA PRO A 77 6.49 7.54 -3.16
C PRO A 77 7.06 8.69 -3.99
N ASP A 78 6.96 8.60 -5.32
CA ASP A 78 7.39 9.68 -6.19
C ASP A 78 6.52 10.95 -6.03
N SER A 79 7.03 12.09 -6.52
CA SER A 79 6.37 13.38 -6.40
C SER A 79 4.99 13.44 -7.07
N THR A 80 4.76 12.66 -8.13
CA THR A 80 3.45 12.57 -8.80
C THR A 80 2.44 11.93 -7.85
N THR A 81 2.80 10.80 -7.24
CA THR A 81 1.96 10.09 -6.27
C THR A 81 1.70 10.94 -5.04
N LEU A 82 2.74 11.57 -4.47
CA LEU A 82 2.58 12.46 -3.31
C LEU A 82 1.67 13.66 -3.62
N ASN A 83 1.77 14.22 -4.82
CA ASN A 83 0.97 15.38 -5.22
C ASN A 83 -0.53 15.08 -5.34
N LEU A 84 -0.94 13.82 -5.47
CA LEU A 84 -2.35 13.44 -5.48
C LEU A 84 -3.05 13.66 -4.13
N PHE A 85 -2.29 13.78 -3.04
CA PHE A 85 -2.83 13.86 -1.67
C PHE A 85 -2.47 15.19 -1.01
N ARG A 86 -3.37 15.69 -0.14
CA ARG A 86 -3.09 16.88 0.70
C ARG A 86 -2.31 16.50 1.96
N SER A 87 -2.53 15.31 2.47
CA SER A 87 -1.91 14.82 3.70
C SER A 87 -1.07 13.58 3.40
N VAL A 88 0.21 13.67 3.74
CA VAL A 88 1.20 12.60 3.62
C VAL A 88 1.93 12.50 4.95
N HIS A 89 1.82 11.34 5.61
CA HIS A 89 2.45 11.12 6.91
C HIS A 89 3.25 9.82 6.92
N LEU A 90 4.52 9.90 7.28
CA LEU A 90 5.31 8.72 7.62
C LEU A 90 4.78 8.17 8.97
N LYS A 91 4.20 6.97 8.94
CA LYS A 91 3.64 6.29 10.10
C LYS A 91 4.62 5.31 10.74
N GLY A 92 5.62 4.86 10.00
CA GLY A 92 6.66 4.00 10.53
C GLY A 92 7.66 3.55 9.48
N LYS A 93 8.65 2.78 9.94
CA LYS A 93 9.61 2.06 9.10
C LYS A 93 10.05 0.78 9.80
N ILE A 94 10.60 -0.18 9.07
CA ILE A 94 11.31 -1.31 9.67
C ILE A 94 12.60 -0.80 10.33
N GLU A 95 12.76 -1.08 11.62
CA GLU A 95 13.90 -0.64 12.44
C GLU A 95 14.87 -1.76 12.77
N ASN A 96 14.46 -3.02 12.61
CA ASN A 96 15.36 -4.14 12.78
C ASN A 96 16.47 -4.12 11.71
N LYS A 97 17.70 -3.76 12.12
CA LYS A 97 18.89 -3.71 11.26
C LYS A 97 19.30 -5.05 10.63
N TYR A 98 18.73 -6.16 11.09
CA TYR A 98 18.96 -7.50 10.54
C TYR A 98 17.82 -7.95 9.60
N ALA A 99 16.85 -7.08 9.32
CA ALA A 99 15.81 -7.35 8.33
C ALA A 99 16.34 -7.10 6.91
N ASP A 100 16.00 -7.99 5.99
CA ASP A 100 16.34 -7.82 4.57
C ASP A 100 15.69 -6.53 4.01
N GLU A 101 14.49 -6.23 4.48
CA GLU A 101 13.69 -5.04 4.14
C GLU A 101 13.96 -3.85 5.08
N TYR A 102 15.15 -3.80 5.70
CA TYR A 102 15.48 -2.73 6.65
C TYR A 102 15.26 -1.34 6.05
N GLY A 103 14.56 -0.48 6.79
CA GLY A 103 14.24 0.87 6.35
C GLY A 103 12.99 1.01 5.47
N THR A 104 12.35 -0.08 5.06
CA THR A 104 11.04 -0.04 4.37
C THR A 104 10.05 0.79 5.17
N ARG A 105 9.43 1.78 4.53
CA ARG A 105 8.61 2.82 5.16
C ARG A 105 7.13 2.53 4.99
N ILE A 106 6.33 3.06 5.90
CA ILE A 106 4.86 3.01 5.87
C ILE A 106 4.37 4.45 5.88
N TYR A 107 3.75 4.88 4.79
CA TYR A 107 3.13 6.20 4.66
C TYR A 107 1.60 6.07 4.68
N LEU A 108 0.93 7.02 5.33
CA LEU A 108 -0.50 7.25 5.16
C LEU A 108 -0.68 8.46 4.23
N LEU A 109 -1.22 8.20 3.05
CA LEU A 109 -1.64 9.21 2.07
C LEU A 109 -3.16 9.38 2.21
N SER A 110 -3.62 10.59 2.49
CA SER A 110 -5.03 10.89 2.77
C SER A 110 -5.45 12.25 2.22
N GLN A 111 -6.76 12.50 2.21
CA GLN A 111 -7.35 13.74 1.68
C GLN A 111 -6.94 13.97 0.21
N PRO A 112 -7.44 13.14 -0.72
CA PRO A 112 -7.06 13.23 -2.12
C PRO A 112 -7.47 14.59 -2.69
N LYS A 113 -6.60 15.20 -3.50
CA LYS A 113 -6.84 16.51 -4.15
C LYS A 113 -7.79 16.41 -5.34
N THR A 114 -7.86 15.22 -5.94
CA THR A 114 -8.68 14.86 -7.09
C THR A 114 -9.21 13.44 -6.87
N ASP A 115 -10.08 12.94 -7.75
CA ASP A 115 -10.44 11.52 -7.71
C ASP A 115 -9.23 10.66 -8.09
N VAL A 116 -8.66 9.96 -7.11
CA VAL A 116 -7.49 9.10 -7.28
C VAL A 116 -7.87 7.71 -7.81
N THR A 117 -9.14 7.33 -7.73
CA THR A 117 -9.61 6.00 -8.11
C THR A 117 -9.38 5.72 -9.60
N PRO A 118 -9.77 6.62 -10.54
CA PRO A 118 -9.49 6.43 -11.96
C PRO A 118 -8.00 6.47 -12.28
N VAL A 119 -7.23 7.32 -11.57
CA VAL A 119 -5.77 7.43 -11.76
C VAL A 119 -5.10 6.10 -11.41
N PHE A 120 -5.49 5.50 -10.28
CA PHE A 120 -4.97 4.21 -9.84
C PHE A 120 -5.27 3.09 -10.83
N TYR A 121 -6.52 2.97 -11.31
CA TYR A 121 -6.86 1.94 -12.29
C TYR A 121 -6.23 2.17 -13.66
N LYS A 122 -6.08 3.43 -14.08
CA LYS A 122 -5.36 3.74 -15.32
C LYS A 122 -3.91 3.23 -15.24
N MET A 123 -3.23 3.45 -14.11
CA MET A 123 -1.88 2.93 -13.87
C MET A 123 -1.83 1.40 -13.89
N ILE A 124 -2.83 0.72 -13.30
CA ILE A 124 -2.92 -0.75 -13.35
C ILE A 124 -3.03 -1.23 -14.80
N GLU A 125 -3.92 -0.65 -15.59
CA GLU A 125 -4.16 -1.07 -16.97
C GLU A 125 -2.96 -0.79 -17.88
N GLU A 126 -2.28 0.35 -17.69
CA GLU A 126 -1.02 0.64 -18.38
C GLU A 126 0.06 -0.38 -18.05
N LYS A 127 0.17 -0.78 -16.77
CA LYS A 127 1.16 -1.76 -16.34
C LYS A 127 0.86 -3.17 -16.83
N LYS A 128 -0.40 -3.60 -16.86
CA LYS A 128 -0.82 -4.87 -17.48
C LYS A 128 -0.46 -4.91 -18.97
N LYS A 129 -0.78 -3.85 -19.72
CA LYS A 129 -0.42 -3.75 -21.15
C LYS A 129 1.08 -3.83 -21.39
N ALA A 130 1.89 -3.25 -20.50
CA ALA A 130 3.34 -3.34 -20.60
C ALA A 130 3.89 -4.74 -20.28
N MET A 131 3.12 -5.59 -19.60
CA MET A 131 3.47 -6.98 -19.28
C MET A 131 3.02 -7.97 -20.35
N ASP A 132 1.99 -7.65 -21.15
CA ASP A 132 1.49 -8.43 -22.28
C ASP A 132 2.44 -8.34 -23.51
N ILE A 133 3.69 -8.78 -23.35
CA ILE A 133 4.71 -8.81 -24.42
C ILE A 133 4.66 -10.13 -25.22
N PHE A 134 3.48 -10.72 -25.41
CA PHE A 134 3.28 -11.89 -26.27
C PHE A 134 2.25 -11.63 -27.36
#